data_AF-A0A2A2LC26-F1
#
_entry.id   AF-A0A2A2LC26-F1
#
_cell.length_a   1.000
_cell.length_b   1.000
_cell.length_c   1.000
_cell.angle_alpha   90.00
_cell.angle_beta   90.00
_cell.angle_gamma   90.00
#
_symmetry.space_group_name_H-M   'P 1'
#
loop_
_entity.id
_entity.type
_entity.pdbx_description
1 polymer ?
#
loop_
_entity_poly.entity_id
_entity_poly.type
_entity_poly.pdbx_seq_one_letter_code
_entity_poly.pdbx_strand_id
1 'polypeptide(L)'
;MREAWSSLLTWALLLSAVRIVASYEQAVVVKGIINCRGQRMPGMFVQLMEEDSLFDADDLMGSTNADFRGVFCVRGFADEISKIEPFILIEHNCGYEGLNEKARSVYHHYVPSEFIVAGNRSHKIYHLGDIELLAPEAPIREHNRIGMLKPTGVQELDVRMKECIPVYIQYQKTMRLGAKAADASQEVAHVLPQDPAESTTELSDLQPKPTSSPLFSQSAILSASPIQTETRTEQQEVGENKHKYEKEQLEIREKEERQKLEEEEENRRRQEVMDLRRKKEEEERERQLEQETAQKVEAVRIQELKRYSFDLKFLNLENSDWSKKHNEKWKRKNDESSTRRGIELILSFFR
;
A
#
# COMPACT_ATOMS: atom_id res chain seq x y z
N MET A 1 12.56 -61.63 -11.45
CA MET A 1 12.28 -60.57 -12.45
C MET A 1 10.83 -60.09 -12.45
N ARG A 2 9.79 -60.91 -12.25
CA ARG A 2 8.38 -60.45 -12.31
C ARG A 2 7.96 -59.49 -11.18
N GLU A 3 8.52 -59.63 -9.97
CA GLU A 3 8.22 -58.79 -8.80
C GLU A 3 8.76 -57.35 -8.88
N ALA A 4 9.74 -57.08 -9.74
CA ALA A 4 10.30 -55.74 -9.92
C ALA A 4 9.46 -54.89 -10.89
N TRP A 5 8.66 -55.54 -11.75
CA TRP A 5 7.83 -54.86 -12.74
C TRP A 5 6.48 -54.46 -12.14
N SER A 6 5.96 -55.22 -11.16
CA SER A 6 4.76 -54.87 -10.42
C SER A 6 4.98 -53.60 -9.57
N SER A 7 6.13 -53.47 -8.90
CA SER A 7 6.46 -52.27 -8.13
C SER A 7 6.68 -51.04 -9.01
N LEU A 8 7.35 -51.19 -10.17
CA LEU A 8 7.49 -50.09 -11.13
C LEU A 8 6.15 -49.65 -11.72
N LEU A 9 5.23 -50.58 -11.99
CA LEU A 9 3.88 -50.26 -12.45
C LEU A 9 3.03 -49.57 -11.37
N THR A 10 3.15 -49.97 -10.11
CA THR A 10 2.44 -49.29 -9.01
C THR A 10 3.02 -47.91 -8.73
N TRP A 11 4.33 -47.72 -8.78
CA TRP A 11 4.96 -46.40 -8.71
C TRP A 11 4.61 -45.52 -9.92
N ALA A 12 4.55 -46.08 -11.12
CA ALA A 12 4.12 -45.35 -12.31
C ALA A 12 2.63 -44.96 -12.23
N LEU A 13 1.75 -45.82 -11.71
CA LEU A 13 0.34 -45.49 -11.45
C LEU A 13 0.20 -44.42 -10.37
N LEU A 14 0.98 -44.49 -9.28
CA LEU A 14 1.01 -43.47 -8.23
C LEU A 14 1.58 -42.13 -8.73
N LEU A 15 2.60 -42.14 -9.58
CA LEU A 15 3.16 -40.93 -10.22
C LEU A 15 2.21 -40.37 -11.29
N SER A 16 1.44 -41.22 -11.99
CA SER A 16 0.40 -40.76 -12.93
C SER A 16 -0.82 -40.16 -12.23
N ALA A 17 -1.01 -40.47 -10.94
CA ALA A 17 -2.04 -39.88 -10.10
C ALA A 17 -1.65 -38.52 -9.51
N VAL A 18 -0.39 -38.07 -9.71
CA VAL A 18 0.00 -36.68 -9.47
C VAL A 18 -0.67 -35.83 -10.54
N ARG A 19 -1.87 -35.35 -10.23
CA ARG A 19 -2.52 -34.29 -10.99
C ARG A 19 -1.57 -33.09 -10.94
N ILE A 20 -1.04 -32.68 -12.09
CA ILE A 20 -0.44 -31.36 -12.22
C ILE A 20 -1.58 -30.39 -11.95
N VAL A 21 -1.62 -29.84 -10.75
CA VAL A 21 -2.55 -28.78 -10.41
C VAL A 21 -1.95 -27.52 -11.00
N ALA A 22 -2.39 -27.16 -12.20
CA ALA A 22 -1.98 -25.93 -12.85
C ALA A 22 -2.74 -24.77 -12.20
N SER A 23 -1.99 -23.82 -11.64
CA SER A 23 -2.50 -22.48 -11.30
C SER A 23 -2.61 -21.62 -12.56
N TYR A 24 -3.46 -20.61 -12.50
CA TYR A 24 -3.69 -19.66 -13.58
C TYR A 24 -3.60 -18.23 -13.05
N GLU A 25 -2.78 -17.41 -13.71
CA GLU A 25 -2.74 -15.98 -13.45
C GLU A 25 -4.09 -15.33 -13.78
N GLN A 26 -4.56 -14.47 -12.88
CA GLN A 26 -5.78 -13.68 -13.04
C GLN A 26 -5.54 -12.26 -12.53
N ALA A 27 -6.00 -11.25 -13.27
CA ALA A 27 -5.77 -9.85 -12.98
C ALA A 27 -7.05 -9.01 -12.94
N VAL A 28 -7.00 -7.95 -12.15
CA VAL A 28 -8.08 -6.98 -11.95
C VAL A 28 -7.53 -5.54 -11.88
N VAL A 29 -8.32 -4.60 -12.39
CA VAL A 29 -8.09 -3.16 -12.23
C VAL A 29 -9.37 -2.51 -11.71
N VAL A 30 -9.27 -1.74 -10.63
CA VAL A 30 -10.39 -1.03 -10.00
C VAL A 30 -10.11 0.46 -9.96
N LYS A 31 -11.11 1.26 -10.31
CA LYS A 31 -11.07 2.72 -10.24
C LYS A 31 -12.28 3.26 -9.49
N GLY A 32 -12.05 4.19 -8.57
CA GLY A 32 -13.12 4.82 -7.80
C GLY A 32 -12.73 6.20 -7.28
N ILE A 33 -13.64 6.83 -6.55
CA ILE A 33 -13.43 8.12 -5.91
C ILE A 33 -13.92 8.04 -4.46
N ILE A 34 -13.09 8.49 -3.51
CA ILE A 34 -13.34 8.32 -2.09
C ILE A 34 -13.79 9.64 -1.47
N ASN A 35 -14.92 9.57 -0.77
CA ASN A 35 -15.54 10.68 -0.06
C ASN A 35 -15.71 10.37 1.43
N CYS A 36 -15.67 11.42 2.25
CA CYS A 36 -16.07 11.41 3.65
C CYS A 36 -16.92 12.64 3.92
N ARG A 37 -18.17 12.47 4.35
CA ARG A 37 -19.14 13.55 4.56
C ARG A 37 -19.28 14.45 3.32
N GLY A 38 -19.28 13.85 2.13
CA GLY A 38 -19.34 14.58 0.86
C GLY A 38 -18.07 15.35 0.48
N GLN A 39 -16.97 15.24 1.24
CA GLN A 39 -15.67 15.83 0.89
C GLN A 39 -14.74 14.77 0.29
N ARG A 40 -13.97 15.15 -0.74
CA ARG A 40 -12.95 14.27 -1.35
C ARG A 40 -11.85 13.96 -0.34
N MET A 41 -11.41 12.71 -0.28
CA MET A 41 -10.38 12.23 0.65
C MET A 41 -9.04 11.99 -0.05
N PRO A 42 -8.17 13.01 -0.15
CA PRO A 42 -6.85 12.85 -0.76
C PRO A 42 -5.92 12.01 0.13
N GLY A 43 -5.06 11.20 -0.49
CA GLY A 43 -4.06 10.40 0.22
C GLY A 43 -4.62 9.19 0.96
N MET A 44 -5.89 8.82 0.73
CA MET A 44 -6.48 7.62 1.34
C MET A 44 -5.79 6.36 0.79
N PHE A 45 -5.38 5.47 1.69
CA PHE A 45 -4.74 4.20 1.33
C PHE A 45 -5.78 3.15 0.94
N VAL A 46 -5.65 2.61 -0.27
CA VAL A 46 -6.57 1.63 -0.85
C VAL A 46 -5.80 0.35 -1.13
N GLN A 47 -6.34 -0.76 -0.65
CA GLN A 47 -5.78 -2.10 -0.86
C GLN A 47 -6.74 -2.91 -1.72
N LEU A 48 -6.17 -3.62 -2.69
CA LEU A 48 -6.83 -4.67 -3.46
C LEU A 48 -6.31 -5.99 -2.89
N MET A 49 -7.22 -6.72 -2.27
CA MET A 49 -6.97 -7.97 -1.57
C MET A 49 -7.66 -9.12 -2.32
N GLU A 50 -7.20 -10.32 -2.09
CA GLU A 50 -7.81 -11.58 -2.52
C GLU A 50 -8.29 -12.33 -1.28
N GLU A 51 -9.54 -12.78 -1.28
CA GLU A 51 -10.07 -13.61 -0.19
C GLU A 51 -9.66 -15.06 -0.42
N ASP A 52 -8.90 -15.61 0.54
CA ASP A 52 -8.47 -17.00 0.52
C ASP A 52 -9.43 -17.91 1.29
N SER A 53 -9.63 -19.13 0.80
CA SER A 53 -10.49 -20.10 1.47
C SER A 53 -9.81 -20.83 2.64
N LEU A 54 -10.39 -20.67 3.83
CA LEU A 54 -10.32 -21.53 5.05
C LEU A 54 -8.98 -21.71 5.79
N PHE A 55 -7.79 -21.61 5.17
CA PHE A 55 -6.52 -21.88 5.87
C PHE A 55 -5.37 -20.91 5.60
N ASP A 56 -5.53 -19.98 4.65
CA ASP A 56 -4.53 -18.96 4.33
C ASP A 56 -5.08 -17.55 4.67
N ALA A 57 -4.18 -16.58 4.80
CA ALA A 57 -4.52 -15.20 5.12
C ALA A 57 -4.67 -14.41 3.81
N ASP A 58 -5.70 -13.58 3.70
CA ASP A 58 -5.99 -12.76 2.52
C ASP A 58 -4.74 -12.11 1.92
N ASP A 59 -4.52 -12.35 0.62
CA ASP A 59 -3.33 -11.91 -0.08
C ASP A 59 -3.47 -10.48 -0.63
N LEU A 60 -2.44 -9.66 -0.42
CA LEU A 60 -2.38 -8.30 -0.98
C LEU A 60 -1.97 -8.35 -2.45
N MET A 61 -2.93 -8.20 -3.36
CA MET A 61 -2.68 -8.15 -4.79
C MET A 61 -2.09 -6.81 -5.27
N GLY A 62 -2.42 -5.71 -4.57
CA GLY A 62 -1.92 -4.38 -4.92
C GLY A 62 -2.46 -3.29 -4.02
N SER A 63 -1.78 -2.13 -3.99
CA SER A 63 -2.24 -0.98 -3.22
C SER A 63 -1.95 0.34 -3.93
N THR A 64 -2.66 1.38 -3.53
CA THR A 64 -2.45 2.73 -4.05
C THR A 64 -2.94 3.78 -3.05
N ASN A 65 -2.54 5.03 -3.26
CA ASN A 65 -3.09 6.17 -2.54
C ASN A 65 -3.98 6.99 -3.48
N ALA A 66 -5.12 7.45 -2.97
CA ALA A 66 -5.99 8.35 -3.70
C ALA A 66 -5.30 9.69 -4.02
N ASP A 67 -5.54 10.23 -5.21
CA ASP A 67 -4.99 11.52 -5.65
C ASP A 67 -5.61 12.71 -4.89
N PHE A 68 -5.18 13.94 -5.21
CA PHE A 68 -5.70 15.16 -4.59
C PHE A 68 -7.22 15.39 -4.76
N ARG A 69 -7.87 14.67 -5.68
CA ARG A 69 -9.31 14.69 -5.95
C ARG A 69 -10.03 13.51 -5.29
N GLY A 70 -9.33 12.69 -4.51
CA GLY A 70 -9.85 11.45 -3.93
C GLY A 70 -9.98 10.30 -4.93
N VAL A 71 -9.44 10.43 -6.16
CA VAL A 71 -9.54 9.40 -7.20
C VAL A 71 -8.43 8.38 -7.00
N PHE A 72 -8.76 7.09 -7.05
CA PHE A 72 -7.78 6.01 -7.00
C PHE A 72 -7.92 5.08 -8.20
N CYS A 73 -6.82 4.43 -8.58
CA CYS A 73 -6.78 3.37 -9.58
C CYS A 73 -5.78 2.32 -9.09
N VAL A 74 -6.28 1.15 -8.68
CA VAL A 74 -5.46 0.05 -8.18
C VAL A 74 -5.51 -1.11 -9.17
N ARG A 75 -4.39 -1.81 -9.32
CA ARG A 75 -4.24 -2.98 -10.17
C ARG A 75 -3.53 -4.07 -9.38
N GLY A 76 -3.91 -5.30 -9.63
CA GLY A 76 -3.29 -6.47 -9.01
C GLY A 76 -3.56 -7.71 -9.84
N PHE A 77 -2.79 -8.75 -9.56
CA PHE A 77 -2.98 -10.08 -10.11
C PHE A 77 -2.58 -11.13 -9.07
N ALA A 78 -3.11 -12.33 -9.21
CA ALA A 78 -2.79 -13.48 -8.39
C ALA A 78 -2.70 -14.73 -9.27
N ASP A 79 -1.99 -15.75 -8.77
CA ASP A 79 -1.83 -17.04 -9.45
C ASP A 79 -2.54 -18.14 -8.64
N GLU A 80 -3.80 -18.39 -9.00
CA GLU A 80 -4.66 -19.32 -8.28
C GLU A 80 -5.12 -20.48 -9.16
N ILE A 81 -5.39 -21.61 -8.51
CA ILE A 81 -6.02 -22.77 -9.13
C ILE A 81 -7.52 -22.49 -9.38
N SER A 82 -8.14 -21.77 -8.45
CA SER A 82 -9.53 -21.31 -8.47
C SER A 82 -9.67 -19.95 -9.14
N LYS A 83 -10.92 -19.50 -9.29
CA LYS A 83 -11.20 -18.13 -9.67
C LYS A 83 -10.97 -17.24 -8.44
N ILE A 84 -10.18 -16.19 -8.63
CA ILE A 84 -9.86 -15.23 -7.57
C ILE A 84 -11.12 -14.51 -7.06
N GLU A 85 -11.14 -14.16 -5.77
CA GLU A 85 -12.21 -13.38 -5.13
C GLU A 85 -11.72 -12.00 -4.63
N PRO A 86 -11.39 -11.07 -5.56
CA PRO A 86 -10.76 -9.82 -5.22
C PRO A 86 -11.73 -8.82 -4.59
N PHE A 87 -11.26 -8.06 -3.59
CA PHE A 87 -12.01 -7.01 -2.93
C PHE A 87 -11.18 -5.78 -2.61
N ILE A 88 -11.85 -4.64 -2.51
CA ILE A 88 -11.25 -3.38 -2.06
C ILE A 88 -11.39 -3.27 -0.55
N LEU A 89 -10.25 -3.03 0.10
CA LEU A 89 -10.15 -2.78 1.53
C LEU A 89 -9.62 -1.35 1.77
N ILE A 90 -10.39 -0.55 2.49
CA ILE A 90 -10.00 0.81 2.91
C ILE A 90 -10.19 0.92 4.41
N GLU A 91 -9.09 1.08 5.13
CA GLU A 91 -9.12 1.36 6.56
C GLU A 91 -9.17 2.88 6.79
N HIS A 92 -10.17 3.36 7.50
CA HIS A 92 -10.39 4.79 7.69
C HIS A 92 -10.93 5.13 9.09
N ASN A 93 -10.92 6.42 9.41
CA ASN A 93 -11.51 6.97 10.63
C ASN A 93 -12.59 8.03 10.34
N CYS A 94 -13.07 8.11 9.10
CA CYS A 94 -14.18 8.98 8.71
C CYS A 94 -15.37 8.79 9.63
N GLY A 95 -15.88 9.86 10.24
CA GLY A 95 -16.98 9.79 11.21
C GLY A 95 -16.55 9.78 12.68
N TYR A 96 -15.33 9.32 12.97
CA TYR A 96 -14.82 9.05 14.32
C TYR A 96 -13.58 9.89 14.68
N GLU A 97 -13.30 10.95 13.91
CA GLU A 97 -12.07 11.74 14.04
C GLU A 97 -11.86 12.25 15.48
N GLY A 98 -10.77 11.95 16.18
CA GLY A 98 -10.55 12.48 17.54
C GLY A 98 -11.49 11.90 18.63
N LEU A 99 -12.14 10.77 18.36
CA LEU A 99 -12.54 9.86 19.43
C LEU A 99 -11.30 9.01 19.79
N ASN A 100 -11.03 8.82 21.08
CA ASN A 100 -9.90 8.01 21.58
C ASN A 100 -10.13 6.50 21.39
N GLU A 101 -11.22 6.13 20.74
CA GLU A 101 -11.54 4.75 20.41
C GLU A 101 -10.79 4.41 19.13
N LYS A 102 -10.06 3.29 19.14
CA LYS A 102 -9.46 2.64 17.97
C LYS A 102 -10.54 2.11 17.00
N ALA A 103 -11.64 2.84 16.82
CA ALA A 103 -12.66 2.58 15.83
C ALA A 103 -12.06 2.90 14.46
N ARG A 104 -11.22 2.00 13.98
CA ARG A 104 -10.78 1.94 12.59
C ARG A 104 -11.94 1.30 11.85
N SER A 105 -12.75 2.14 11.21
CA SER A 105 -13.78 1.67 10.30
C SER A 105 -13.11 1.06 9.08
N VAL A 106 -13.72 0.01 8.55
CA VAL A 106 -13.21 -0.72 7.40
C VAL A 106 -14.30 -0.69 6.34
N TYR A 107 -13.96 -0.17 5.16
CA TYR A 107 -14.78 -0.31 3.98
C TYR A 107 -14.29 -1.52 3.18
N HIS A 108 -15.24 -2.38 2.82
CA HIS A 108 -15.00 -3.65 2.16
C HIS A 108 -15.95 -3.80 0.96
N HIS A 109 -15.42 -4.00 -0.26
CA HIS A 109 -16.23 -4.13 -1.46
C HIS A 109 -15.65 -5.13 -2.46
N TYR A 110 -16.40 -6.20 -2.74
CA TYR A 110 -16.01 -7.22 -3.72
C TYR A 110 -16.06 -6.71 -5.16
N VAL A 111 -15.05 -7.07 -5.94
CA VAL A 111 -15.02 -6.80 -7.37
C VAL A 111 -15.83 -7.88 -8.10
N PRO A 112 -16.80 -7.49 -8.94
CA PRO A 112 -17.60 -8.46 -9.67
C PRO A 112 -16.76 -9.32 -10.61
N SER A 113 -17.10 -10.60 -10.65
CA SER A 113 -16.27 -11.63 -11.24
C SER A 113 -16.11 -11.53 -12.78
N GLU A 114 -16.93 -10.72 -13.44
CA GLU A 114 -16.88 -10.41 -14.87
C GLU A 114 -15.76 -9.42 -15.27
N PHE A 115 -15.19 -8.72 -14.29
CA PHE A 115 -14.04 -7.82 -14.47
C PHE A 115 -12.68 -8.50 -14.26
N ILE A 116 -12.68 -9.75 -13.79
CA ILE A 116 -11.49 -10.61 -13.70
C ILE A 116 -11.11 -11.08 -15.11
N VAL A 117 -9.82 -10.98 -15.42
CA VAL A 117 -9.25 -11.33 -16.73
C VAL A 117 -8.09 -12.30 -16.52
N ALA A 118 -7.98 -13.31 -17.37
CA ALA A 118 -6.86 -14.25 -17.34
C ALA A 118 -5.53 -13.57 -17.75
N GLY A 119 -4.44 -13.96 -17.09
CA GLY A 119 -3.09 -13.41 -17.20
C GLY A 119 -2.78 -12.34 -16.15
N ASN A 120 -1.52 -11.93 -16.06
CA ASN A 120 -1.04 -10.91 -15.12
C ASN A 120 -1.45 -9.44 -15.40
N ARG A 121 -2.25 -9.17 -16.44
CA ARG A 121 -2.71 -7.82 -16.80
C ARG A 121 -4.16 -7.81 -17.24
N SER A 122 -4.99 -7.03 -16.53
CA SER A 122 -6.36 -6.78 -16.96
C SER A 122 -6.45 -5.62 -17.93
N HIS A 123 -7.18 -5.83 -19.02
CA HIS A 123 -7.61 -4.79 -19.95
C HIS A 123 -9.01 -4.26 -19.63
N LYS A 124 -9.67 -4.80 -18.60
CA LYS A 124 -10.97 -4.35 -18.10
C LYS A 124 -10.76 -3.51 -16.84
N ILE A 125 -11.54 -2.44 -16.72
CA ILE A 125 -11.53 -1.57 -15.55
C ILE A 125 -12.89 -1.65 -14.89
N TYR A 126 -12.91 -2.09 -13.64
CA TYR A 126 -14.11 -2.00 -12.81
C TYR A 126 -14.21 -0.59 -12.22
N HIS A 127 -15.30 0.11 -12.54
CA HIS A 127 -15.59 1.45 -12.02
C HIS A 127 -16.47 1.33 -10.78
N LEU A 128 -15.86 1.45 -9.61
CA LEU A 128 -16.58 1.40 -8.32
C LEU A 128 -17.42 2.68 -8.08
N GLY A 129 -17.09 3.77 -8.77
CA GLY A 129 -17.82 5.04 -8.68
C GLY A 129 -17.43 5.87 -7.46
N ASP A 130 -18.37 6.69 -6.99
CA ASP A 130 -18.21 7.51 -5.78
C ASP A 130 -18.53 6.68 -4.53
N ILE A 131 -17.57 6.57 -3.63
CA ILE A 131 -17.66 5.83 -2.37
C ILE A 131 -17.78 6.84 -1.23
N GLU A 132 -18.76 6.66 -0.35
CA GLU A 132 -18.89 7.44 0.88
C GLU A 132 -18.48 6.56 2.07
N LEU A 133 -17.41 6.96 2.77
CA LEU A 133 -16.86 6.22 3.90
C LEU A 133 -17.59 6.49 5.22
N LEU A 134 -18.45 7.51 5.27
CA LEU A 134 -19.22 7.79 6.47
C LEU A 134 -20.23 6.66 6.73
N ALA A 135 -20.00 5.90 7.81
CA ALA A 135 -20.96 4.87 8.26
C ALA A 135 -22.29 5.53 8.68
N PRO A 136 -23.45 4.92 8.38
CA PRO A 136 -24.76 5.42 8.83
C PRO A 136 -24.86 5.56 10.36
N GLU A 137 -24.16 4.71 11.11
CA GLU A 137 -24.12 4.69 12.57
C GLU A 137 -23.06 5.64 13.15
N ALA A 138 -22.30 6.33 12.31
CA ALA A 138 -21.31 7.29 12.78
C ALA A 138 -21.99 8.36 13.63
N PRO A 139 -21.42 8.71 14.80
CA PRO A 139 -22.03 9.70 15.67
C PRO A 139 -22.20 11.01 14.91
N ILE A 140 -23.42 11.55 14.92
CA ILE A 140 -23.68 12.89 14.41
C ILE A 140 -22.91 13.84 15.29
N ARG A 141 -21.71 14.19 14.87
CA ARG A 141 -21.06 15.37 15.38
C ARG A 141 -21.85 16.54 14.86
N GLU A 142 -22.73 17.06 15.72
CA GLU A 142 -22.99 18.49 15.73
C GLU A 142 -21.61 19.13 15.78
N HIS A 143 -21.10 19.47 14.60
CA HIS A 143 -20.13 20.51 14.50
C HIS A 143 -20.93 21.74 14.94
N ASN A 144 -20.99 21.97 16.25
CA ASN A 144 -20.86 23.34 16.70
C ASN A 144 -19.72 23.87 15.86
N ARG A 145 -20.03 24.80 14.96
CA ARG A 145 -19.03 25.63 14.29
C ARG A 145 -18.31 26.36 15.41
N ILE A 146 -17.40 25.67 16.09
CA ILE A 146 -16.53 26.25 17.09
C ILE A 146 -15.54 27.07 16.28
N GLY A 147 -15.86 28.36 16.16
CA GLY A 147 -14.95 29.37 15.67
C GLY A 147 -15.17 29.82 14.22
N MET A 148 -16.33 30.42 13.92
CA MET A 148 -16.17 31.75 13.32
C MET A 148 -15.31 32.53 14.31
N LEU A 149 -14.12 32.95 13.87
CA LEU A 149 -13.19 33.77 14.64
C LEU A 149 -13.98 34.76 15.51
N LYS A 150 -13.59 34.92 16.78
CA LYS A 150 -14.01 36.08 17.59
C LYS A 150 -13.93 37.34 16.71
N PRO A 151 -14.91 38.25 16.76
CA PRO A 151 -15.17 39.28 15.75
C PRO A 151 -14.16 40.43 15.74
N THR A 152 -12.93 40.20 16.17
CA THR A 152 -11.82 41.16 16.11
C THR A 152 -10.84 40.85 14.98
N GLY A 153 -10.84 39.65 14.39
CA GLY A 153 -9.96 39.29 13.27
C GLY A 153 -10.65 39.04 11.92
N VAL A 154 -11.98 38.83 11.89
CA VAL A 154 -12.74 38.63 10.64
C VAL A 154 -12.82 39.90 9.81
N GLN A 155 -12.80 41.06 10.46
CA GLN A 155 -12.82 42.33 9.72
C GLN A 155 -11.56 42.47 8.87
N GLU A 156 -10.40 42.01 9.33
CA GLU A 156 -9.15 42.18 8.59
C GLU A 156 -9.02 41.20 7.41
N LEU A 157 -9.46 39.94 7.57
CA LEU A 157 -9.44 38.98 6.47
C LEU A 157 -10.53 39.25 5.43
N ASP A 158 -11.73 39.65 5.86
CA ASP A 158 -12.84 39.98 4.96
C ASP A 158 -12.61 41.32 4.25
N VAL A 159 -11.93 42.29 4.88
CA VAL A 159 -11.44 43.51 4.20
C VAL A 159 -10.35 43.15 3.20
N ARG A 160 -9.35 42.34 3.55
CA ARG A 160 -8.31 41.88 2.60
C ARG A 160 -8.88 41.06 1.45
N MET A 161 -9.92 40.25 1.69
CA MET A 161 -10.58 39.46 0.66
C MET A 161 -11.46 40.34 -0.23
N LYS A 162 -12.12 41.37 0.33
CA LYS A 162 -12.83 42.42 -0.41
C LYS A 162 -11.90 43.34 -1.20
N GLU A 163 -10.65 43.51 -0.79
CA GLU A 163 -9.60 44.20 -1.56
C GLU A 163 -9.08 43.33 -2.72
N CYS A 164 -9.04 42.00 -2.55
CA CYS A 164 -8.63 41.05 -3.58
C CYS A 164 -9.71 40.79 -4.65
N ILE A 165 -11.01 40.94 -4.33
CA ILE A 165 -12.10 40.73 -5.31
C ILE A 165 -12.00 41.69 -6.50
N PRO A 166 -11.81 43.02 -6.34
CA PRO A 166 -11.58 43.94 -7.45
C PRO A 166 -10.36 43.58 -8.27
N VAL A 167 -9.26 43.18 -7.63
CA VAL A 167 -8.01 42.77 -8.29
C VAL A 167 -8.23 41.49 -9.10
N TYR A 168 -8.94 40.51 -8.56
CA TYR A 168 -9.27 39.26 -9.23
C TYR A 168 -10.25 39.46 -10.39
N ILE A 169 -11.25 40.32 -10.23
CA ILE A 169 -12.18 40.70 -11.31
C ILE A 169 -11.42 41.45 -12.41
N GLN A 170 -10.50 42.35 -12.05
CA GLN A 170 -9.67 43.06 -13.02
C GLN A 170 -8.71 42.12 -13.75
N TYR A 171 -8.10 41.16 -13.05
CA TYR A 171 -7.28 40.10 -13.64
C TYR A 171 -8.08 39.19 -14.59
N GLN A 172 -9.27 38.75 -14.20
CA GLN A 172 -10.13 37.98 -15.10
C GLN A 172 -10.56 38.79 -16.33
N LYS A 173 -10.79 40.10 -16.17
CA LYS A 173 -11.19 40.99 -17.26
C LYS A 173 -10.03 41.24 -18.21
N THR A 174 -8.80 41.45 -17.72
CA THR A 174 -7.60 41.58 -18.56
C THR A 174 -7.28 40.27 -19.29
N MET A 175 -7.39 39.11 -18.63
CA MET A 175 -7.18 37.81 -19.29
C MET A 175 -8.24 37.51 -20.36
N ARG A 176 -9.52 37.85 -20.12
CA ARG A 176 -10.58 37.70 -21.14
C ARG A 176 -10.44 38.70 -22.30
N LEU A 177 -9.96 39.91 -22.04
CA LEU A 177 -9.68 40.90 -23.09
C LEU A 177 -8.41 40.53 -23.89
N GLY A 178 -7.38 40.00 -23.23
CA GLY A 178 -6.19 39.46 -23.87
C GLY A 178 -6.47 38.23 -24.72
N ALA A 179 -7.35 37.33 -24.25
CA ALA A 179 -7.82 36.18 -25.03
C ALA A 179 -8.63 36.62 -26.27
N LYS A 180 -9.47 37.65 -26.15
CA LYS A 180 -10.20 38.23 -27.30
C LYS A 180 -9.31 39.02 -28.25
N ALA A 181 -8.24 39.65 -27.76
CA ALA A 181 -7.26 40.36 -28.59
C ALA A 181 -6.30 39.39 -29.32
N ALA A 182 -6.01 38.23 -28.71
CA ALA A 182 -5.30 37.12 -29.36
C ALA A 182 -6.13 36.51 -30.49
N ASP A 183 -7.44 36.34 -30.30
CA ASP A 183 -8.37 35.89 -31.36
C ASP A 183 -8.54 36.92 -32.49
N ALA A 184 -8.44 38.22 -32.19
CA ALA A 184 -8.58 39.29 -33.18
C ALA A 184 -7.28 39.64 -33.92
N SER A 185 -6.14 39.02 -33.57
CA SER A 185 -4.84 39.28 -34.22
C SER A 185 -4.39 38.15 -35.15
N GLN A 186 -5.28 37.20 -35.47
CA GLN A 186 -4.97 36.09 -36.38
C GLN A 186 -5.78 36.16 -37.68
N GLU A 187 -5.72 37.32 -38.35
CA GLU A 187 -5.76 37.39 -39.81
C GLU A 187 -4.40 37.92 -40.32
N VAL A 188 -3.35 37.14 -40.08
CA VAL A 188 -2.12 37.21 -40.88
C VAL A 188 -1.84 35.78 -41.30
N ALA A 189 -1.98 35.55 -42.61
CA ALA A 189 -1.78 34.26 -43.25
C ALA A 189 -0.43 33.66 -42.87
N HIS A 190 -0.45 32.60 -42.08
CA HIS A 190 0.65 31.67 -41.96
C HIS A 190 0.27 30.39 -42.69
N VAL A 191 0.93 30.21 -43.84
CA VAL A 191 1.08 28.95 -44.54
C VAL A 191 1.43 27.86 -43.53
N LEU A 192 0.59 26.83 -43.45
CA LEU A 192 0.77 25.63 -42.64
C LEU A 192 2.10 24.94 -42.99
N PRO A 193 3.02 24.74 -42.03
CA PRO A 193 4.03 23.69 -42.14
C PRO A 193 3.34 22.34 -41.93
N GLN A 194 3.53 21.43 -42.88
CA GLN A 194 3.14 20.03 -42.77
C GLN A 194 3.97 19.35 -41.68
N ASP A 195 3.32 18.54 -40.85
CA ASP A 195 3.98 17.61 -39.93
C ASP A 195 4.79 16.57 -40.74
N PRO A 196 6.06 16.30 -40.39
CA PRO A 196 6.71 15.08 -40.81
C PRO A 196 6.34 13.94 -39.87
N ALA A 197 5.92 12.84 -40.49
CA ALA A 197 5.65 11.56 -39.87
C ALA A 197 6.83 10.98 -39.09
N GLU A 198 6.48 10.22 -38.05
CA GLU A 198 6.99 8.88 -37.70
C GLU A 198 8.33 8.46 -38.33
N SER A 199 9.35 8.27 -37.49
CA SER A 199 10.55 7.51 -37.85
C SER A 199 11.07 6.73 -36.64
N THR A 200 10.84 5.43 -36.69
CA THR A 200 11.63 4.37 -36.06
C THR A 200 13.06 4.34 -36.61
N THR A 201 14.08 4.24 -35.76
CA THR A 201 15.48 3.95 -36.15
C THR A 201 16.16 3.38 -34.89
N GLU A 202 16.28 2.06 -34.66
CA GLU A 202 17.17 1.05 -35.30
C GLU A 202 18.60 1.56 -35.50
N LEU A 203 19.52 1.09 -34.64
CA LEU A 203 20.96 1.36 -34.73
C LEU A 203 21.68 0.11 -35.26
N SER A 204 21.95 0.08 -36.56
CA SER A 204 22.90 -0.79 -37.25
C SER A 204 23.27 -0.12 -38.58
N ASP A 205 24.53 0.26 -38.77
CA ASP A 205 25.37 -0.23 -39.88
C ASP A 205 26.68 0.57 -40.05
N LEU A 206 27.77 -0.17 -40.30
CA LEU A 206 28.95 0.30 -41.01
C LEU A 206 29.22 -0.68 -42.16
N GLN A 207 28.97 -0.24 -43.39
CA GLN A 207 29.49 -0.85 -44.62
C GLN A 207 30.10 0.23 -45.53
N PRO A 208 31.19 -0.08 -46.25
CA PRO A 208 31.60 0.66 -47.44
C PRO A 208 31.46 -0.15 -48.75
N LYS A 209 30.73 0.47 -49.68
CA LYS A 209 30.83 0.57 -51.16
C LYS A 209 31.78 -0.38 -51.95
N PRO A 210 31.31 -1.02 -53.05
CA PRO A 210 32.17 -1.63 -54.05
C PRO A 210 32.48 -0.69 -55.23
N THR A 211 33.72 -0.74 -55.71
CA THR A 211 34.19 -0.08 -56.93
C THR A 211 34.68 -1.14 -57.93
N SER A 212 34.42 -0.86 -59.20
CA SER A 212 34.66 -1.56 -60.47
C SER A 212 36.00 -2.28 -60.73
N SER A 213 35.89 -3.44 -61.41
CA SER A 213 36.70 -3.99 -62.53
C SER A 213 38.21 -4.26 -62.32
N PRO A 214 38.79 -5.34 -62.91
CA PRO A 214 39.17 -5.30 -64.33
C PRO A 214 38.98 -6.61 -65.14
N LEU A 215 39.18 -6.45 -66.46
CA LEU A 215 39.15 -7.41 -67.57
C LEU A 215 40.32 -8.43 -67.57
N PHE A 216 39.99 -9.65 -68.01
CA PHE A 216 40.66 -10.48 -69.04
C PHE A 216 42.19 -10.72 -68.99
N SER A 217 42.61 -11.97 -68.80
CA SER A 217 43.40 -12.74 -69.80
C SER A 217 43.76 -14.17 -69.35
N GLN A 218 43.35 -15.13 -70.20
CA GLN A 218 44.07 -16.32 -70.68
C GLN A 218 44.34 -17.52 -69.75
N SER A 219 43.63 -18.60 -70.11
CA SER A 219 43.97 -20.03 -70.13
C SER A 219 45.42 -20.46 -69.92
N ALA A 220 45.62 -21.48 -69.07
CA ALA A 220 46.52 -22.59 -69.34
C ALA A 220 46.08 -23.86 -68.60
N ILE A 221 45.91 -24.93 -69.38
CA ILE A 221 45.74 -26.32 -68.96
C ILE A 221 47.10 -26.80 -68.42
N LEU A 222 47.14 -27.58 -67.32
CA LEU A 222 48.16 -28.63 -67.16
C LEU A 222 47.76 -29.67 -66.10
N SER A 223 47.44 -30.87 -66.61
CA SER A 223 47.76 -32.21 -66.10
C SER A 223 47.75 -32.49 -64.59
N ALA A 224 46.81 -33.33 -64.20
CA ALA A 224 46.91 -34.21 -63.05
C ALA A 224 48.05 -35.24 -63.22
N SER A 225 48.72 -35.59 -62.13
CA SER A 225 49.29 -36.91 -61.89
C SER A 225 49.33 -37.19 -60.38
N PRO A 226 48.99 -38.41 -59.95
CA PRO A 226 48.93 -38.80 -58.53
C PRO A 226 50.32 -39.25 -58.07
N ILE A 227 50.65 -39.14 -56.77
CA ILE A 227 51.52 -40.10 -56.05
C ILE A 227 51.57 -39.74 -54.54
N GLN A 228 51.28 -40.78 -53.74
CA GLN A 228 51.65 -41.03 -52.34
C GLN A 228 50.93 -40.25 -51.22
N THR A 229 49.70 -40.71 -50.97
CA THR A 229 49.13 -40.87 -49.63
C THR A 229 49.93 -41.95 -48.90
N GLU A 230 50.53 -41.63 -47.74
CA GLU A 230 50.84 -42.54 -46.60
C GLU A 230 51.85 -41.86 -45.68
N THR A 231 51.40 -40.85 -44.91
CA THR A 231 52.11 -40.31 -43.71
C THR A 231 51.30 -39.20 -43.01
N ARG A 232 50.23 -38.70 -43.64
CA ARG A 232 49.43 -37.58 -43.12
C ARG A 232 48.37 -37.99 -42.07
N THR A 233 48.02 -39.26 -41.97
CA THR A 233 46.90 -39.71 -41.12
C THR A 233 47.25 -39.72 -39.62
N GLU A 234 48.47 -40.11 -39.24
CA GLU A 234 48.85 -40.22 -37.82
C GLU A 234 49.10 -38.86 -37.14
N GLN A 235 49.69 -37.89 -37.84
CA GLN A 235 49.95 -36.55 -37.26
C GLN A 235 48.66 -35.72 -37.10
N GLN A 236 47.66 -35.95 -37.97
CA GLN A 236 46.38 -35.25 -37.91
C GLN A 236 45.49 -35.81 -36.80
N GLU A 237 45.46 -37.13 -36.59
CA GLU A 237 44.72 -37.76 -35.48
C GLU A 237 45.31 -37.42 -34.10
N VAL A 238 46.64 -37.32 -33.96
CA VAL A 238 47.29 -36.94 -32.68
C VAL A 238 46.97 -35.48 -32.30
N GLY A 239 46.91 -34.57 -33.27
CA GLY A 239 46.53 -33.17 -33.06
C GLY A 239 45.06 -33.00 -32.68
N GLU A 240 44.16 -33.72 -33.35
CA GLU A 240 42.72 -33.71 -33.06
C GLU A 240 42.42 -34.32 -31.68
N ASN A 241 43.10 -35.42 -31.30
CA ASN A 241 42.95 -36.02 -29.97
C ASN A 241 43.49 -35.11 -28.85
N LYS A 242 44.60 -34.38 -29.09
CA LYS A 242 45.14 -33.40 -28.14
C LYS A 242 44.18 -32.22 -27.94
N HIS A 243 43.65 -31.67 -29.03
CA HIS A 243 42.68 -30.56 -28.96
C HIS A 243 41.36 -30.98 -28.31
N LYS A 244 40.92 -32.23 -28.53
CA LYS A 244 39.76 -32.81 -27.85
C LYS A 244 39.98 -32.92 -26.33
N TYR A 245 41.16 -33.40 -25.91
CA TYR A 245 41.51 -33.49 -24.50
C TYR A 245 41.61 -32.11 -23.83
N GLU A 246 42.26 -31.13 -24.47
CA GLU A 246 42.35 -29.77 -23.94
C GLU A 246 40.97 -29.10 -23.81
N LYS A 247 40.08 -29.33 -24.77
CA LYS A 247 38.69 -28.85 -24.70
C LYS A 247 37.92 -29.48 -23.54
N GLU A 248 38.05 -30.79 -23.34
CA GLU A 248 37.39 -31.52 -22.24
C GLU A 248 37.90 -31.05 -20.86
N GLN A 249 39.20 -30.78 -20.73
CA GLN A 249 39.78 -30.23 -19.49
C GLN A 249 39.29 -28.80 -19.19
N LEU A 250 39.08 -27.99 -20.23
CA LEU A 250 38.53 -26.64 -20.07
C LEU A 250 37.05 -26.69 -19.67
N GLU A 251 36.26 -27.59 -20.27
CA GLU A 251 34.86 -27.82 -19.88
C GLU A 251 34.72 -28.32 -18.43
N ILE A 252 35.63 -29.18 -17.96
CA ILE A 252 35.66 -29.64 -16.56
C ILE A 252 35.96 -28.46 -15.63
N ARG A 253 36.97 -27.65 -15.94
CA ARG A 253 37.33 -26.47 -15.13
C ARG A 253 36.20 -25.45 -15.06
N GLU A 254 35.55 -25.16 -16.19
CA GLU A 254 34.39 -24.26 -16.20
C GLU A 254 33.20 -24.81 -15.41
N LYS A 255 33.00 -26.14 -15.41
CA LYS A 255 31.97 -26.77 -14.57
C LYS A 255 32.31 -26.66 -13.08
N GLU A 256 33.57 -26.86 -12.70
CA GLU A 256 34.02 -26.66 -11.31
C GLU A 256 33.90 -25.20 -10.86
N GLU A 257 34.23 -24.23 -11.73
CA GLU A 257 34.04 -22.81 -11.44
C GLU A 257 32.56 -22.44 -11.31
N ARG A 258 31.69 -22.96 -12.18
CA ARG A 258 30.23 -22.79 -12.04
C ARG A 258 29.71 -23.36 -10.72
N GLN A 259 30.15 -24.55 -10.34
CA GLN A 259 29.76 -25.17 -9.06
C GLN A 259 30.22 -24.34 -7.85
N LYS A 260 31.44 -23.79 -7.89
CA LYS A 260 31.93 -22.91 -6.81
C LYS A 260 31.12 -21.62 -6.71
N LEU A 261 30.74 -21.03 -7.85
CA LEU A 261 29.91 -19.84 -7.87
C LEU A 261 28.49 -20.12 -7.35
N GLU A 262 27.91 -21.26 -7.72
CA GLU A 262 26.61 -21.71 -7.19
C GLU A 262 26.66 -21.96 -5.67
N GLU A 263 27.73 -22.60 -5.17
CA GLU A 263 27.93 -22.82 -3.74
C GLU A 263 28.14 -21.49 -2.97
N GLU A 264 28.90 -20.55 -3.53
CA GLU A 264 29.09 -19.22 -2.95
C GLU A 264 27.78 -18.42 -2.93
N GLU A 265 26.98 -18.48 -4.00
CA GLU A 265 25.66 -17.87 -4.03
C GLU A 265 24.71 -18.51 -3.02
N GLU A 266 24.72 -19.84 -2.89
CA GLU A 266 23.90 -20.54 -1.89
C GLU A 266 24.32 -20.15 -0.46
N ASN A 267 25.63 -20.06 -0.19
CA ASN A 267 26.15 -19.60 1.09
C ASN A 267 25.76 -18.14 1.37
N ARG A 268 25.76 -17.27 0.35
CA ARG A 268 25.27 -15.89 0.48
C ARG A 268 23.77 -15.86 0.83
N ARG A 269 22.95 -16.65 0.14
CA ARG A 269 21.51 -16.77 0.43
C ARG A 269 21.27 -17.30 1.85
N ARG A 270 22.04 -18.30 2.30
CA ARG A 270 21.96 -18.83 3.67
C ARG A 270 22.31 -17.75 4.70
N GLN A 271 23.33 -16.94 4.45
CA GLN A 271 23.72 -15.84 5.32
C GLN A 271 22.62 -14.78 5.40
N GLU A 272 22.03 -14.38 4.26
CA GLU A 272 20.91 -13.44 4.21
C GLU A 272 19.70 -13.94 5.01
N VAL A 273 19.36 -15.23 4.89
CA VAL A 273 18.27 -15.85 5.67
C VAL A 273 18.55 -15.80 7.18
N MET A 274 19.80 -16.06 7.59
CA MET A 274 20.19 -15.97 9.00
C MET A 274 20.11 -14.53 9.53
N ASP A 275 20.52 -13.54 8.73
CA ASP A 275 20.40 -12.13 9.09
C ASP A 275 18.95 -11.66 9.18
N LEU A 276 18.07 -12.12 8.28
CA LEU A 276 16.64 -11.86 8.35
C LEU A 276 16.00 -12.46 9.61
N ARG A 277 16.39 -13.69 9.97
CA ARG A 277 15.94 -14.32 11.23
C ARG A 277 16.36 -13.52 12.45
N ARG A 278 17.63 -13.09 12.50
CA ARG A 278 18.15 -12.24 13.58
C ARG A 278 17.40 -10.91 13.70
N LYS A 279 17.11 -10.25 12.57
CA LYS A 279 16.32 -9.01 12.55
C LYS A 279 14.90 -9.26 13.04
N LYS A 280 14.25 -10.34 12.61
CA LYS A 280 12.90 -10.70 13.05
C LYS A 280 12.84 -10.97 14.56
N GLU A 281 13.86 -11.65 15.11
CA GLU A 281 14.00 -11.86 16.56
C GLU A 281 14.27 -10.56 17.34
N GLU A 282 14.94 -9.58 16.73
CA GLU A 282 15.17 -8.26 17.32
C GLU A 282 13.87 -7.43 17.32
N GLU A 283 13.15 -7.39 16.21
CA GLU A 283 11.82 -6.75 16.11
C GLU A 283 10.79 -7.40 17.05
N GLU A 284 10.84 -8.72 17.23
CA GLU A 284 9.97 -9.40 18.20
C GLU A 284 10.31 -9.02 19.65
N ARG A 285 11.59 -8.92 19.98
CA ARG A 285 12.04 -8.43 21.30
C ARG A 285 11.62 -6.98 21.55
N GLU A 286 11.71 -6.12 20.53
CA GLU A 286 11.27 -4.73 20.61
C GLU A 286 9.74 -4.65 20.84
N ARG A 287 8.95 -5.42 20.09
CA ARG A 287 7.49 -5.53 20.30
C ARG A 287 7.14 -6.02 21.71
N GLN A 288 7.89 -6.98 22.26
CA GLN A 288 7.68 -7.45 23.64
C GLN A 288 7.99 -6.35 24.66
N LEU A 289 9.08 -5.60 24.47
CA LEU A 289 9.43 -4.47 25.34
C LEU A 289 8.37 -3.35 25.26
N GLU A 290 7.87 -3.03 24.06
CA GLU A 290 6.77 -2.07 23.88
C GLU A 290 5.49 -2.53 24.60
N GLN A 291 5.14 -3.81 24.51
CA GLN A 291 3.99 -4.36 25.25
C GLN A 291 4.20 -4.29 26.75
N GLU A 292 5.38 -4.66 27.26
CA GLU A 292 5.69 -4.58 28.68
C GLU A 292 5.66 -3.14 29.20
N THR A 293 6.22 -2.19 28.44
CA THR A 293 6.18 -0.76 28.79
C THR A 293 4.75 -0.22 28.76
N ALA A 294 3.94 -0.58 27.76
CA ALA A 294 2.53 -0.21 27.70
C ALA A 294 1.74 -0.75 28.90
N GLN A 295 1.98 -2.01 29.30
CA GLN A 295 1.38 -2.61 30.49
C GLN A 295 1.78 -1.89 31.77
N LYS A 296 3.06 -1.49 31.90
CA LYS A 296 3.53 -0.71 33.06
C LYS A 296 2.87 0.67 33.11
N VAL A 297 2.76 1.37 31.98
CA VAL A 297 2.08 2.67 31.89
C VAL A 297 0.61 2.53 32.27
N GLU A 298 -0.07 1.50 31.79
CA GLU A 298 -1.48 1.25 32.13
C GLU A 298 -1.65 0.88 33.62
N ALA A 299 -0.74 0.09 34.18
CA ALA A 299 -0.76 -0.24 35.61
C ALA A 299 -0.62 1.02 36.48
N VAL A 300 0.26 1.96 36.10
CA VAL A 300 0.41 3.27 36.76
C VAL A 300 -0.89 4.07 36.63
N ARG A 301 -1.48 4.16 35.43
CA ARG A 301 -2.76 4.84 35.21
C ARG A 301 -3.87 4.27 36.09
N ILE A 302 -3.99 2.94 36.18
CA ILE A 302 -4.97 2.27 37.05
C ILE A 302 -4.71 2.59 38.52
N GLN A 303 -3.45 2.63 38.95
CA GLN A 303 -3.08 2.99 40.31
C GLN A 303 -3.46 4.45 40.65
N GLU A 304 -3.25 5.37 39.73
CA GLU A 304 -3.67 6.77 39.88
C GLU A 304 -5.20 6.90 39.93
N LEU A 305 -5.92 6.20 39.06
CA LEU A 305 -7.40 6.19 39.08
C LEU A 305 -7.95 5.64 40.41
N LYS A 306 -7.32 4.61 40.98
CA LYS A 306 -7.67 4.09 42.31
C LYS A 306 -7.42 5.14 43.40
N ARG A 307 -6.32 5.89 43.31
CA ARG A 307 -6.01 6.99 44.23
C ARG A 307 -7.05 8.11 44.15
N TYR A 308 -7.39 8.59 42.95
CA TYR A 308 -8.45 9.58 42.75
C TYR A 308 -9.82 9.07 43.24
N SER A 309 -10.15 7.80 42.98
CA SER A 309 -11.38 7.20 43.50
C SER A 309 -11.40 7.16 45.03
N PHE A 310 -10.25 6.92 45.68
CA PHE A 310 -10.14 6.92 47.12
C PHE A 310 -10.31 8.34 47.69
N ASP A 311 -9.63 9.32 47.10
CA ASP A 311 -9.73 10.74 47.49
C ASP A 311 -11.16 11.27 47.32
N LEU A 312 -11.86 10.91 46.23
CA LEU A 312 -13.28 11.24 46.02
C LEU A 312 -14.20 10.60 47.07
N LYS A 313 -13.95 9.35 47.46
CA LYS A 313 -14.70 8.70 48.55
C LYS A 313 -14.46 9.40 49.88
N PHE A 314 -13.22 9.82 50.15
CA PHE A 314 -12.86 10.54 51.36
C PHE A 314 -13.53 11.93 51.43
N LEU A 315 -13.50 12.71 50.33
CA LEU A 315 -14.18 14.00 50.24
C LEU A 315 -15.70 13.88 50.41
N ASN A 316 -16.32 12.82 49.87
CA ASN A 316 -17.75 12.57 50.07
C ASN A 316 -18.08 12.19 51.52
N LEU A 317 -17.20 11.48 52.21
CA LEU A 317 -17.35 11.19 53.65
C LEU A 317 -17.23 12.46 54.49
N GLU A 318 -16.24 13.33 54.22
CA GLU A 318 -16.11 14.61 54.92
C GLU A 318 -17.32 15.53 54.70
N ASN A 319 -17.83 15.62 53.46
CA ASN A 319 -19.04 16.40 53.17
C ASN A 319 -20.28 15.84 53.89
N SER A 320 -20.41 14.51 53.99
CA SER A 320 -21.49 13.86 54.74
C SER A 320 -21.42 14.16 56.24
N ASP A 321 -20.23 14.07 56.84
CA ASP A 321 -20.01 14.39 58.25
C ASP A 321 -20.18 15.89 58.56
N TRP A 322 -19.74 16.77 57.67
CA TRP A 322 -20.00 18.20 57.77
C TRP A 322 -21.50 18.51 57.72
N SER A 323 -22.22 17.89 56.78
CA SER A 323 -23.68 18.06 56.65
C SER A 323 -24.44 17.55 57.90
N LYS A 324 -24.01 16.43 58.50
CA LYS A 324 -24.59 15.93 59.76
C LYS A 324 -24.36 16.90 60.92
N LYS A 325 -23.12 17.37 61.12
CA LYS A 325 -22.79 18.35 62.18
C LYS A 325 -23.58 19.65 62.02
N HIS A 326 -23.75 20.12 60.79
CA HIS A 326 -24.52 21.34 60.53
C HIS A 326 -26.01 21.14 60.83
N ASN A 327 -26.60 20.00 60.47
CA ASN A 327 -27.99 19.67 60.81
C ASN A 327 -28.22 19.54 62.31
N GLU A 328 -27.30 18.91 63.06
CA GLU A 328 -27.40 18.82 64.52
C GLU A 328 -27.28 20.18 65.20
N LYS A 329 -26.40 21.05 64.70
CA LYS A 329 -26.25 22.43 65.19
C LYS A 329 -27.52 23.25 64.92
N TRP A 330 -28.15 23.06 63.77
CA TRP A 330 -29.41 23.71 63.42
C TRP A 330 -30.57 23.22 64.29
N LYS A 331 -30.67 21.90 64.53
CA LYS A 331 -31.66 21.32 65.47
C LYS A 331 -31.51 21.89 66.88
N ARG A 332 -30.30 21.92 67.45
CA ARG A 332 -30.05 22.49 68.79
C ARG A 332 -30.48 23.95 68.91
N LYS A 333 -30.19 24.78 67.91
CA LYS A 333 -30.63 26.19 67.91
C LYS A 333 -32.15 26.33 67.84
N ASN A 334 -32.84 25.48 67.08
CA ASN A 334 -34.30 25.51 67.00
C ASN A 334 -34.94 25.05 68.31
N ASP A 335 -34.40 24.00 68.93
CA ASP A 335 -34.86 23.53 70.25
C ASP A 335 -34.68 24.62 71.31
N GLU A 336 -33.51 25.27 71.39
CA GLU A 336 -33.28 26.42 72.29
C GLU A 336 -34.25 27.60 72.03
N SER A 337 -34.59 27.87 70.77
CA SER A 337 -35.56 28.91 70.41
C SER A 337 -37.00 28.55 70.79
N SER A 338 -37.32 27.25 70.80
CA SER A 338 -38.62 26.70 71.21
C SER A 338 -38.76 26.74 72.73
N THR A 339 -37.71 26.37 73.45
CA THR A 339 -37.65 26.45 74.92
C THR A 339 -37.73 27.90 75.40
N ARG A 340 -37.06 28.85 74.74
CA ARG A 340 -37.18 30.28 75.05
C ARG A 340 -38.59 30.81 74.82
N ARG A 341 -39.25 30.43 73.71
CA ARG A 341 -40.65 30.80 73.44
C ARG A 341 -41.63 30.18 74.44
N GLY A 342 -41.39 28.95 74.88
CA GLY A 342 -42.18 28.31 75.94
C GLY A 342 -42.04 29.00 77.30
N ILE A 343 -40.83 29.44 77.66
CA ILE A 343 -40.57 30.16 78.91
C ILE A 343 -41.21 31.57 78.88
N GLU A 344 -41.15 32.29 77.76
CA GLU A 344 -41.83 33.59 77.63
C GLU A 344 -43.36 33.49 77.67
N LEU A 345 -43.94 32.42 77.11
CA LEU A 345 -45.38 32.15 77.23
C LEU A 345 -45.80 31.87 78.68
N ILE A 346 -44.99 31.12 79.44
CA ILE A 346 -45.26 30.84 80.86
C ILE A 346 -45.14 32.11 81.71
N LEU A 347 -44.14 32.97 81.44
CA LEU A 347 -43.97 34.24 82.15
C LEU A 347 -45.07 35.27 81.82
N SER A 348 -45.71 35.17 80.66
CA SER A 348 -46.87 36.01 80.29
C SER A 348 -48.18 35.63 81.01
N PHE A 349 -48.25 34.44 81.59
CA PHE A 349 -49.41 33.93 82.32
C PHE A 349 -49.40 34.28 83.82
N PHE A 350 -48.28 34.78 84.35
CA PHE A 350 -48.09 35.14 85.76
C PHE A 350 -48.03 36.67 86.01
N ARG A 351 -48.47 37.47 85.04
CA ARG A 351 -48.57 38.93 85.13
C ARG A 351 -50.01 39.35 84.87
#